data_AF-A0A379B0J9-F1
#
_entry.id   AF-A0A379B0J9-F1
#
_cell.length_a   1.000
_cell.length_b   1.000
_cell.length_c   1.000
_cell.angle_alpha   90.00
_cell.angle_beta   90.00
_cell.angle_gamma   90.00
#
_symmetry.space_group_name_H-M   'P 1'
#
loop_
_entity.id
_entity.type
_entity.pdbx_description
1 polymer ?
#
loop_
_entity_poly.entity_id
_entity_poly.type
_entity_poly.pdbx_seq_one_letter_code
_entity_poly.pdbx_strand_id
1 'polypeptide(L)'
;MTGEAGSPFETVARYFHKNGTPWVSPARVEYLIDMPMELLQKAEGGVLYVGDIAQYSRNIQTGITFIIGKAERCRVRVIASCSYAAGSDGISCEEKLAGLFSESVVRIPPLSMQHEDIPFLIQGIACNVAESQKSRLPHSVTMRLPYCPVTTGRGISSSCKTS
;
A
#
# COMPACT_ATOMS: atom_id res chain seq x y z
N MET A 1 -9.34 -6.16 -1.97
CA MET A 1 -9.01 -5.76 -3.36
C MET A 1 -8.47 -6.95 -4.11
N THR A 2 -8.64 -7.01 -5.43
CA THR A 2 -8.14 -8.10 -6.29
C THR A 2 -7.48 -7.53 -7.54
N GLY A 3 -6.45 -8.18 -8.06
CA GLY A 3 -5.70 -7.71 -9.23
C GLY A 3 -4.51 -8.61 -9.54
N GLU A 4 -3.82 -8.34 -10.65
CA GLU A 4 -2.61 -9.06 -11.03
C GLU A 4 -1.48 -8.83 -10.02
N ALA A 5 -0.60 -9.81 -9.83
CA ALA A 5 0.64 -9.63 -9.08
C ALA A 5 1.43 -8.41 -9.60
N GLY A 6 1.86 -7.54 -8.68
CA GLY A 6 2.50 -6.25 -9.03
C GLY A 6 1.53 -5.07 -9.14
N SER A 7 0.21 -5.29 -9.02
CA SER A 7 -0.76 -4.20 -8.91
C SER A 7 -0.48 -3.30 -7.69
N PRO A 8 -0.79 -1.99 -7.74
CA PRO A 8 -0.49 -1.01 -6.69
C PRO A 8 -1.46 -1.10 -5.51
N PHE A 9 -1.60 -2.29 -4.91
CA PHE A 9 -2.60 -2.57 -3.89
C PHE A 9 -2.49 -1.64 -2.67
N GLU A 10 -1.30 -1.47 -2.08
CA GLU A 10 -1.15 -0.62 -0.90
C GLU A 10 -1.48 0.84 -1.23
N THR A 11 -1.02 1.35 -2.37
CA THR A 11 -1.31 2.72 -2.80
C THR A 11 -2.81 2.95 -2.94
N VAL A 12 -3.54 2.00 -3.55
CA VAL A 12 -5.01 2.06 -3.64
C VAL A 12 -5.66 1.93 -2.26
N ALA A 13 -5.13 1.04 -1.40
CA ALA A 13 -5.62 0.86 -0.03
C ALA A 13 -5.51 2.14 0.80
N ARG A 14 -4.43 2.91 0.62
CA ARG A 14 -4.20 4.20 1.30
C ARG A 14 -5.27 5.24 0.98
N TYR A 15 -5.92 5.15 -0.18
CA TYR A 15 -7.03 6.05 -0.51
C TYR A 15 -8.24 5.88 0.42
N PHE A 16 -8.39 4.71 1.06
CA PHE A 16 -9.46 4.45 2.03
C PHE A 16 -9.11 4.90 3.45
N HIS A 17 -7.88 5.37 3.68
CA HIS A 17 -7.43 5.90 4.95
C HIS A 17 -7.91 7.33 5.15
N LYS A 18 -8.40 7.65 6.35
CA LYS A 18 -8.83 9.01 6.69
C LYS A 18 -7.68 9.75 7.36
N ASN A 19 -7.51 11.03 7.01
CA ASN A 19 -6.51 11.88 7.67
C ASN A 19 -6.74 11.90 9.18
N GLY A 20 -5.67 11.76 9.96
CA GLY A 20 -5.71 11.79 11.42
C GLY A 20 -6.16 10.48 12.10
N THR A 21 -6.42 9.40 11.37
CA THR A 21 -6.68 8.07 11.96
C THR A 21 -5.46 7.16 11.82
N PRO A 22 -5.32 6.08 12.62
CA PRO A 22 -4.18 5.18 12.49
C PRO A 22 -4.22 4.36 11.18
N TRP A 23 -3.04 4.14 10.61
CA TRP A 23 -2.80 3.13 9.57
C TRP A 23 -1.84 2.10 10.14
N VAL A 24 -2.31 0.88 10.33
CA VAL A 24 -1.51 -0.22 10.88
C VAL A 24 -1.33 -1.29 9.81
N SER A 25 -0.09 -1.71 9.61
CA SER A 25 0.24 -2.92 8.87
C SER A 25 1.14 -3.80 9.76
N PRO A 26 0.87 -5.11 9.86
CA PRO A 26 1.71 -6.00 10.65
C PRO A 26 3.15 -6.00 10.12
N ALA A 27 4.13 -5.81 11.01
CA ALA A 27 5.54 -5.92 10.63
C ALA A 27 5.92 -7.34 10.16
N ARG A 28 5.18 -8.34 10.65
CA ARG A 28 5.30 -9.75 10.32
C ARG A 28 3.92 -10.37 10.20
N VAL A 29 3.75 -11.29 9.25
CA VAL A 29 2.46 -11.95 9.01
C VAL A 29 2.02 -12.80 10.21
N GLU A 30 2.97 -13.34 10.97
CA GLU A 30 2.72 -14.10 12.20
C GLU A 30 1.92 -13.29 13.25
N TYR A 31 2.03 -11.96 13.27
CA TYR A 31 1.30 -11.13 14.23
C TYR A 31 -0.22 -11.16 14.03
N LEU A 32 -0.69 -11.55 12.84
CA LEU A 32 -2.11 -11.75 12.54
C LEU A 32 -2.72 -12.91 13.35
N ILE A 33 -1.89 -13.83 13.85
CA ILE A 33 -2.31 -14.95 14.69
C ILE A 33 -1.83 -14.80 16.14
N ASP A 34 -0.62 -14.28 16.36
CA ASP A 34 0.00 -14.22 17.69
C ASP A 34 -0.58 -13.09 18.55
N MET A 35 -0.91 -11.96 17.92
CA MET A 35 -1.35 -10.74 18.62
C MET A 35 -2.47 -9.98 17.88
N PRO A 36 -3.56 -10.66 17.45
CA PRO A 36 -4.63 -10.05 16.66
C PRO A 36 -5.31 -8.88 17.38
N MET A 37 -5.45 -8.96 18.70
CA MET A 37 -6.10 -7.92 19.50
C MET A 37 -5.22 -6.67 19.65
N GLU A 38 -3.90 -6.82 19.76
CA GLU A 38 -2.99 -5.67 19.80
C GLU A 38 -2.98 -4.92 18.48
N LEU A 39 -3.03 -5.63 17.35
CA LEU A 39 -3.16 -5.02 16.03
C LEU A 39 -4.47 -4.23 15.89
N LEU A 40 -5.57 -4.79 16.38
CA LEU A 40 -6.87 -4.11 16.38
C LEU A 40 -6.88 -2.86 17.27
N GLN A 41 -6.29 -2.93 18.47
CA GLN A 41 -6.18 -1.78 19.37
C GLN A 41 -5.31 -0.66 18.76
N LYS A 42 -4.16 -1.00 18.16
CA LYS A 42 -3.31 -0.03 17.46
C LYS A 42 -4.03 0.63 16.28
N ALA A 43 -4.95 -0.08 15.65
CA ALA A 43 -5.69 0.38 14.48
C ALA A 43 -7.06 1.02 14.83
N GLU A 44 -7.40 1.16 16.11
CA GLU A 44 -8.71 1.62 16.56
C GLU A 44 -9.11 2.95 15.92
N GLY A 45 -10.32 3.00 15.33
CA GLY A 45 -10.82 4.16 14.60
C GLY A 45 -10.18 4.41 13.22
N GLY A 46 -9.25 3.55 12.80
CA GLY A 46 -8.50 3.67 11.56
C GLY A 46 -8.56 2.41 10.67
N VAL A 47 -7.42 2.09 10.05
CA VAL A 47 -7.29 1.02 9.07
C VAL A 47 -6.23 0.01 9.51
N LEU A 48 -6.58 -1.27 9.41
CA LEU A 48 -5.63 -2.39 9.48
C LEU A 48 -5.45 -2.98 8.08
N TYR A 49 -4.30 -2.72 7.46
CA TYR A 49 -3.92 -3.29 6.18
C TYR A 49 -3.17 -4.60 6.39
N VAL A 50 -3.81 -5.72 6.02
CA VAL A 50 -3.27 -7.06 6.26
C VAL A 50 -2.39 -7.58 5.12
N GLY A 51 -2.25 -6.85 4.01
CA GLY A 51 -1.40 -7.25 2.89
C GLY A 51 -2.08 -8.24 1.92
N ASP A 52 -1.26 -9.01 1.21
CA ASP A 52 -1.71 -9.93 0.16
C ASP A 52 -2.03 -11.33 0.69
N ILE A 53 -3.32 -11.59 0.87
CA ILE A 53 -3.82 -12.82 1.49
C ILE A 53 -3.65 -14.06 0.59
N ALA A 54 -3.45 -13.87 -0.71
CA ALA A 54 -3.16 -14.97 -1.63
C ALA A 54 -1.80 -15.63 -1.31
N GLN A 55 -0.88 -14.89 -0.70
CA GLN A 55 0.46 -15.37 -0.34
C GLN A 55 0.50 -16.02 1.06
N TYR A 56 -0.59 -15.95 1.82
CA TYR A 56 -0.62 -16.39 3.21
C TYR A 56 -1.07 -17.84 3.35
N SER A 57 -0.47 -18.53 4.31
CA SER A 57 -0.89 -19.89 4.67
C SER A 57 -2.31 -19.91 5.26
N ARG A 58 -2.96 -21.07 5.22
CA ARG A 58 -4.31 -21.25 5.78
C ARG A 58 -4.42 -20.82 7.25
N ASN A 59 -3.36 -21.02 8.03
CA ASN A 59 -3.32 -20.61 9.44
C ASN A 59 -3.43 -19.08 9.59
N ILE A 60 -2.66 -18.33 8.80
CA ILE A 60 -2.69 -16.86 8.80
C ILE A 60 -4.05 -16.35 8.30
N GLN A 61 -4.61 -16.97 7.26
CA GLN A 61 -5.96 -16.66 6.75
C GLN A 61 -7.05 -16.85 7.81
N THR A 62 -6.91 -17.88 8.67
CA THR A 62 -7.80 -18.10 9.82
C THR A 62 -7.67 -16.97 10.85
N GLY A 63 -6.45 -16.50 11.12
CA GLY A 63 -6.21 -15.33 11.98
C GLY A 63 -6.87 -14.06 11.45
N ILE A 64 -6.79 -13.82 10.14
CA ILE A 64 -7.48 -12.70 9.47
C ILE A 64 -9.00 -12.80 9.64
N THR A 65 -9.57 -14.00 9.47
CA THR A 65 -11.00 -14.25 9.71
C THR A 65 -11.41 -13.87 11.14
N PHE A 66 -10.59 -14.22 12.13
CA PHE A 66 -10.83 -13.83 13.52
C PHE A 66 -10.77 -12.31 13.72
N ILE A 67 -9.77 -11.64 13.12
CA ILE A 67 -9.63 -10.17 13.16
C ILE A 67 -10.87 -9.49 12.58
N ILE A 68 -11.35 -9.93 11.41
CA ILE A 68 -12.54 -9.36 10.77
C ILE A 68 -13.76 -9.46 11.69
N GLY A 69 -13.96 -10.61 12.35
CA GLY A 69 -15.07 -10.81 13.30
C GLY A 69 -15.02 -9.93 14.55
N LYS A 70 -13.88 -9.27 14.83
CA LYS A 70 -13.70 -8.35 15.96
C LYS A 70 -13.54 -6.89 15.54
N ALA A 71 -13.15 -6.64 14.29
CA ALA A 71 -12.81 -5.32 13.77
C ALA A 71 -13.93 -4.30 13.93
N GLU A 72 -15.19 -4.71 13.71
CA GLU A 72 -16.36 -3.83 13.86
C GLU A 72 -16.47 -3.26 15.29
N ARG A 73 -16.26 -4.10 16.31
CA ARG A 73 -16.32 -3.68 17.72
C ARG A 73 -15.19 -2.72 18.10
N CYS A 74 -14.04 -2.85 17.45
CA CYS A 74 -12.87 -1.99 17.61
C CYS A 74 -12.88 -0.79 16.66
N ARG A 75 -13.96 -0.57 15.90
CA ARG A 75 -14.07 0.51 14.89
C ARG A 75 -12.90 0.52 13.90
N VAL A 76 -12.39 -0.65 13.54
CA VAL A 76 -11.27 -0.83 12.61
C VAL A 76 -11.80 -1.23 11.25
N ARG A 77 -11.32 -0.57 10.19
CA ARG A 77 -11.54 -1.03 8.81
C ARG A 77 -10.41 -1.97 8.40
N VAL A 78 -10.73 -3.22 8.12
CA VAL A 78 -9.75 -4.20 7.62
C VAL A 78 -9.68 -4.11 6.11
N ILE A 79 -8.48 -3.95 5.55
CA ILE A 79 -8.25 -3.95 4.10
C ILE A 79 -7.26 -5.06 3.76
N ALA A 80 -7.64 -5.91 2.82
CA ALA A 80 -6.85 -7.01 2.30
C ALA A 80 -6.70 -6.91 0.77
N SER A 81 -5.60 -7.44 0.27
CA SER A 81 -5.30 -7.59 -1.15
C SER A 81 -5.28 -9.06 -1.50
N CYS A 82 -5.68 -9.43 -2.70
CA CYS A 82 -5.58 -10.79 -3.21
C CYS A 82 -5.02 -10.72 -4.63
N SER A 83 -3.74 -11.00 -4.77
CA SER A 83 -3.13 -11.07 -6.09
C SER A 83 -3.42 -12.39 -6.80
N TYR A 84 -3.37 -12.35 -8.12
CA TYR A 84 -3.39 -13.54 -8.97
C TYR A 84 -2.31 -13.43 -10.04
N ALA A 85 -1.87 -14.57 -10.58
CA ALA A 85 -0.83 -14.61 -11.59
C ALA A 85 -1.32 -13.96 -12.90
N ALA A 86 -0.41 -13.34 -13.64
CA ALA A 86 -0.70 -12.79 -14.96
C ALA A 86 -1.32 -13.86 -15.87
N GLY A 87 -2.47 -13.55 -16.48
CA GLY A 87 -3.20 -14.48 -17.33
C GLY A 87 -3.96 -15.61 -16.61
N SER A 88 -4.03 -15.58 -15.27
CA SER A 88 -4.96 -16.44 -14.53
C SER A 88 -6.28 -15.71 -14.26
N ASP A 89 -7.40 -16.38 -14.49
CA ASP A 89 -8.74 -15.80 -14.34
C ASP A 89 -9.30 -15.89 -12.90
N GLY A 90 -8.49 -16.38 -11.95
CA GLY A 90 -8.97 -16.87 -10.66
C GLY A 90 -8.42 -16.13 -9.43
N ILE A 91 -9.27 -15.95 -8.43
CA ILE A 91 -8.89 -15.51 -7.09
C ILE A 91 -8.40 -16.74 -6.31
N SER A 92 -7.13 -16.76 -5.89
CA SER A 92 -6.54 -17.90 -5.15
C SER A 92 -6.84 -17.91 -3.63
N CYS A 93 -7.83 -17.15 -3.18
CA CYS A 93 -8.18 -17.01 -1.76
C CYS A 93 -9.20 -18.07 -1.31
N GLU A 94 -9.19 -18.43 -0.02
CA GLU A 94 -10.20 -19.30 0.58
C GLU A 94 -11.61 -18.72 0.43
N GLU A 95 -12.58 -19.56 0.03
CA GLU A 95 -13.97 -19.18 -0.21
C GLU A 95 -14.65 -18.53 1.01
N LYS A 96 -14.37 -19.03 2.22
CA LYS A 96 -14.92 -18.47 3.46
C LYS A 96 -14.43 -17.04 3.70
N LEU A 97 -13.14 -16.81 3.50
CA LEU A 97 -12.51 -15.52 3.68
C LEU A 97 -12.96 -14.55 2.57
N ALA A 98 -13.05 -15.03 1.34
CA ALA A 98 -13.61 -14.27 0.22
C ALA A 98 -15.07 -13.85 0.48
N GLY A 99 -15.88 -14.72 1.09
CA GLY A 99 -17.26 -14.42 1.49
C GLY A 99 -17.35 -13.24 2.45
N LEU A 100 -16.42 -13.11 3.40
CA LEU A 100 -16.39 -11.99 4.35
C LEU A 100 -16.08 -10.63 3.69
N PHE A 101 -15.39 -10.65 2.54
CA PHE A 101 -15.07 -9.44 1.78
C PHE A 101 -16.02 -9.18 0.61
N SER A 102 -16.94 -10.09 0.32
CA SER A 102 -17.74 -10.11 -0.92
C SER A 102 -18.51 -8.80 -1.18
N GLU A 103 -18.98 -8.13 -0.13
CA GLU A 103 -19.71 -6.86 -0.24
C GLU A 103 -18.81 -5.65 -0.55
N SER A 104 -17.48 -5.78 -0.44
CA SER A 104 -16.53 -4.65 -0.57
C SER A 104 -15.26 -5.02 -1.35
N VAL A 105 -15.44 -5.61 -2.53
CA VAL A 105 -14.33 -5.97 -3.42
C VAL A 105 -14.09 -4.89 -4.46
N VAL A 106 -12.91 -4.27 -4.41
CA VAL A 106 -12.39 -3.40 -5.48
C VAL A 106 -11.46 -4.21 -6.38
N ARG A 107 -11.72 -4.20 -7.70
CA ARG A 107 -10.87 -4.82 -8.71
C ARG A 107 -9.91 -3.78 -9.28
N ILE A 108 -8.61 -4.10 -9.26
CA ILE A 108 -7.58 -3.30 -9.90
C ILE A 108 -7.37 -3.88 -11.31
N PRO A 109 -7.57 -3.09 -12.38
CA PRO A 109 -7.35 -3.57 -13.74
C PRO A 109 -5.87 -3.86 -13.98
N PRO A 110 -5.53 -4.85 -14.82
CA PRO A 110 -4.14 -5.10 -15.21
C PRO A 110 -3.61 -3.91 -16.02
N LEU A 111 -2.30 -3.66 -15.91
CA LEU A 111 -1.67 -2.53 -16.59
C LEU A 111 -1.77 -2.61 -18.12
N SER A 112 -1.85 -3.83 -18.66
CA SER A 112 -2.09 -4.08 -20.08
C SER A 112 -3.45 -3.60 -20.58
N MET A 113 -4.42 -3.32 -19.70
CA MET A 113 -5.70 -2.73 -20.10
C MET A 113 -5.73 -1.21 -19.99
N GLN A 114 -4.69 -0.57 -19.44
CA GLN A 114 -4.61 0.87 -19.18
C GLN A 114 -3.34 1.46 -19.79
N HIS A 115 -3.19 1.33 -21.11
CA HIS A 115 -1.99 1.76 -21.82
C HIS A 115 -1.75 3.28 -21.75
N GLU A 116 -2.81 4.09 -21.57
CA GLU A 116 -2.70 5.54 -21.49
C GLU A 116 -1.93 6.01 -20.23
N ASP A 117 -1.96 5.21 -19.15
CA ASP A 117 -1.31 5.56 -17.88
C ASP A 117 0.18 5.16 -17.83
N ILE A 118 0.62 4.28 -18.73
CA ILE A 118 2.00 3.75 -18.76
C ILE A 118 3.05 4.88 -18.84
N PRO A 119 2.94 5.89 -19.72
CA PRO A 119 3.94 6.95 -19.80
C PRO A 119 4.10 7.72 -18.49
N PHE A 120 2.99 8.04 -17.82
CA PHE A 120 2.97 8.73 -16.53
C PHE A 120 3.65 7.88 -15.44
N LEU A 121 3.34 6.57 -15.40
CA LEU A 121 3.95 5.65 -14.44
C LEU A 121 5.46 5.50 -14.66
N ILE A 122 5.91 5.38 -15.92
CA ILE A 122 7.35 5.32 -16.26
C ILE A 122 8.07 6.57 -15.75
N GLN A 123 7.50 7.75 -15.98
CA GLN A 123 8.09 9.01 -15.53
C GLN A 123 8.18 9.07 -14.00
N GLY A 124 7.11 8.69 -13.29
CA GLY A 124 7.10 8.66 -11.83
C GLY A 124 8.14 7.69 -11.26
N ILE A 125 8.25 6.48 -11.82
CA ILE A 125 9.24 5.48 -11.40
C ILE A 125 10.67 5.99 -11.68
N ALA A 126 10.93 6.56 -12.85
CA ALA A 126 12.24 7.11 -13.20
C ALA A 126 12.68 8.21 -12.22
N CYS A 127 11.76 9.10 -11.84
CA CYS A 127 12.01 10.12 -10.81
C CYS A 127 12.35 9.50 -9.45
N ASN A 128 11.52 8.55 -8.96
CA ASN A 128 11.74 7.89 -7.68
C ASN A 128 13.09 7.15 -7.61
N VAL A 129 13.49 6.50 -8.72
CA VAL A 129 14.78 5.80 -8.83
C VAL A 129 15.93 6.80 -8.81
N ALA A 130 15.85 7.90 -9.55
CA ALA A 130 16.87 8.94 -9.57
C ALA A 130 17.08 9.57 -8.19
N GLU A 131 16.00 9.87 -7.48
CA GLU A 131 16.04 10.42 -6.11
C GLU A 131 16.66 9.42 -5.12
N SER A 132 16.31 8.13 -5.24
CA SER A 132 16.88 7.07 -4.41
C SER A 132 18.36 6.82 -4.68
N GLN A 133 18.86 7.08 -5.89
CA GLN A 133 20.27 6.97 -6.24
C GLN A 133 21.08 8.20 -5.83
N LYS A 134 20.46 9.38 -5.77
CA LYS A 134 21.11 10.62 -5.29
C LYS A 134 21.59 10.51 -3.84
N SER A 135 20.96 9.67 -3.02
CA SER A 135 21.41 9.38 -1.64
C SER A 135 22.54 8.33 -1.55
N ARG A 136 22.95 7.70 -2.66
CA ARG A 136 23.97 6.65 -2.71
C ARG A 136 25.24 6.99 -3.51
N LEU A 137 25.32 8.18 -4.10
CA LEU A 137 26.51 8.59 -4.86
C LEU A 137 27.54 9.23 -3.93
N PRO A 138 28.79 8.73 -3.86
CA PRO A 138 29.91 9.56 -3.43
C PRO A 138 30.05 10.74 -4.40
N HIS A 139 30.48 11.89 -3.88
CA HIS A 139 30.60 13.15 -4.60
C HIS A 139 31.23 12.95 -6.00
N SER A 140 30.59 13.52 -7.02
CA SER A 140 30.98 13.52 -8.45
C SER A 140 30.47 12.36 -9.34
N VAL A 141 29.16 12.35 -9.64
CA VAL A 141 28.68 11.93 -10.97
C VAL A 141 27.55 12.88 -11.40
N THR A 142 27.82 13.73 -12.40
CA THR A 142 26.79 14.56 -13.05
C THR A 142 25.99 13.69 -14.02
N MET A 143 24.86 13.15 -13.55
CA MET A 143 23.87 12.53 -14.43
C MET A 143 22.91 13.61 -14.93
N ARG A 144 22.99 13.96 -16.22
CA ARG A 144 21.99 14.80 -16.89
C ARG A 144 20.75 13.94 -17.17
N LEU A 145 19.75 14.02 -16.32
CA LEU A 145 18.39 13.59 -16.65
C LEU A 145 17.70 14.70 -17.48
N PRO A 146 17.11 14.40 -18.65
CA PRO A 146 16.24 15.35 -19.31
C PRO A 146 14.92 15.46 -18.53
N TYR A 147 14.64 16.66 -18.05
CA TYR A 147 13.33 17.14 -17.57
C TYR A 147 12.71 16.43 -16.35
N CYS A 148 13.22 16.77 -15.16
CA CYS A 148 12.35 16.93 -13.99
C CYS A 148 12.00 18.42 -13.85
N PRO A 149 10.74 18.87 -14.03
CA PRO A 149 10.38 20.23 -13.70
C PRO A 149 10.47 20.41 -12.19
N VAL A 150 11.55 21.03 -11.72
CA VAL A 150 11.67 21.52 -10.34
C VAL A 150 10.64 22.63 -10.18
N THR A 151 9.58 22.37 -9.40
CA THR A 151 8.70 23.41 -8.90
C THR A 151 9.48 24.28 -7.92
N THR A 152 10.00 25.40 -8.40
CA THR A 152 10.64 26.43 -7.58
C THR A 152 9.61 27.06 -6.65
N GLY A 153 9.50 26.55 -5.43
CA GLY A 153 8.78 27.17 -4.33
C GLY A 153 9.51 28.44 -3.87
N ARG A 154 8.87 29.60 -4.06
CA ARG A 154 9.23 30.86 -3.39
C ARG A 154 8.97 30.75 -1.89
N GLY A 155 9.97 31.08 -1.08
CA GLY A 155 9.86 31.46 0.34
C GLY A 155 10.94 32.51 0.62
N ILE A 156 10.65 33.82 0.61
CA ILE A 156 10.19 34.67 1.72
C ILE A 156 11.06 34.57 2.99
N SER A 157 11.84 35.64 3.21
CA SER A 157 12.40 36.24 4.44
C SER A 157 13.09 35.39 5.51
N SER A 158 14.30 35.80 5.91
CA SER A 158 14.54 36.34 7.26
C SER A 158 15.95 36.92 7.41
N SER A 159 16.01 38.06 8.11
CA SER A 159 17.19 38.81 8.52
C SER A 159 18.19 38.00 9.35
N CYS A 160 19.49 38.28 9.17
CA CYS A 160 20.49 38.14 10.23
C CYS A 160 21.38 39.38 10.28
N LYS A 161 21.25 40.12 11.40
CA LYS A 161 22.23 41.09 11.91
C LYS A 161 23.37 40.34 12.62
N THR A 162 24.60 40.84 12.48
CA THR A 162 25.74 40.94 13.44
C THR A 162 27.05 40.96 12.62
N SER A 163 28.09 41.77 12.86
CA SER A 163 28.40 42.86 13.79
C SER A 163 29.17 43.93 13.01
#